data_AF-A0A9E5KC46-F1
#
_entry.id   AF-A0A9E5KC46-F1
#
_cell.length_a   1.000
_cell.length_b   1.000
_cell.length_c   1.000
_cell.angle_alpha   90.00
_cell.angle_beta   90.00
_cell.angle_gamma   90.00
#
_symmetry.space_group_name_H-M   'P 1'
#
loop_
_entity.id
_entity.type
_entity.pdbx_description
1 polymer ?
#
loop_
_entity_poly.entity_id
_entity_poly.type
_entity_poly.pdbx_seq_one_letter_code
_entity_poly.pdbx_strand_id
1 'polypeptide(L)'
;MSKRSVLLHLDADDHPSVFDRVVAVDAGVDVLLSHGSVKVGQVRDLVHGAIFTRGPKDLNRTALFVGGSNVEKAEELYSEARKHLLPQYGLRVSMMLDANGCNTTAVAAVRAVMASVPCSGARALVLAGTGPVGQRVVSLLARLGCAVRLASRQLDRAEAAARAILCKRPDATIEAVAPANAFDMSRALEDCDILVSCGAAGIRLVDHGIWSKKRLKVVVDLNGVPPMGIEGIEPFDSGVEREGAICHGALGVGGFKMKLHKACISSLFETNQLELEEDAIFDRAVILAGG
;
A
#
# COMPACT_ATOMS: atom_id res chain seq x y z
N MET A 1 22.42 -14.26 -25.64
CA MET A 1 21.91 -12.96 -25.18
C MET A 1 20.85 -13.21 -24.13
N SER A 2 20.82 -12.46 -23.03
CA SER A 2 19.72 -12.57 -22.05
C SER A 2 18.40 -12.14 -22.69
N LYS A 3 17.28 -12.76 -22.29
CA LYS A 3 15.96 -12.38 -22.79
C LYS A 3 15.58 -11.00 -22.23
N ARG A 4 14.91 -10.18 -23.05
CA ARG A 4 14.34 -8.90 -22.62
C ARG A 4 13.31 -9.09 -21.51
N SER A 5 13.28 -8.19 -20.52
CA SER A 5 12.23 -8.16 -19.50
C SER A 5 10.89 -7.75 -20.14
N VAL A 6 9.84 -8.54 -19.91
CA VAL A 6 8.50 -8.27 -20.42
C VAL A 6 7.55 -8.15 -19.22
N LEU A 7 7.01 -6.96 -19.01
CA LEU A 7 5.97 -6.73 -18.00
C LEU A 7 4.61 -6.71 -18.68
N LEU A 8 3.71 -7.62 -18.28
CA LEU A 8 2.30 -7.53 -18.62
C LEU A 8 1.60 -6.73 -17.53
N HIS A 9 1.21 -5.50 -17.86
CA HIS A 9 0.43 -4.64 -16.98
C HIS A 9 -1.06 -4.87 -17.24
N LEU A 10 -1.75 -5.43 -16.25
CA LEU A 10 -3.18 -5.73 -16.27
C LEU A 10 -3.90 -4.68 -15.44
N ASP A 11 -4.69 -3.84 -16.11
CA ASP A 11 -5.40 -2.74 -15.48
C ASP A 11 -6.92 -2.92 -15.67
N ALA A 12 -7.66 -2.77 -14.56
CA ALA A 12 -9.12 -2.87 -14.56
C ALA A 12 -9.80 -1.63 -15.14
N ASP A 13 -9.10 -0.49 -15.21
CA ASP A 13 -9.60 0.76 -15.77
C ASP A 13 -9.54 0.75 -17.30
N ASP A 14 -10.37 1.58 -17.94
CA ASP A 14 -10.44 1.66 -19.41
C ASP A 14 -9.11 2.04 -20.06
N HIS A 15 -8.32 2.85 -19.36
CA HIS A 15 -6.98 3.21 -19.77
C HIS A 15 -6.00 2.78 -18.68
N PRO A 16 -4.97 1.98 -19.03
CA PRO A 16 -3.95 1.62 -18.07
C PRO A 16 -3.30 2.87 -17.48
N SER A 17 -3.09 2.85 -16.16
CA SER A 17 -2.46 3.93 -15.42
C SER A 17 -1.18 4.43 -16.10
N VAL A 18 -1.12 5.73 -16.44
CA VAL A 18 0.12 6.34 -16.97
C VAL A 18 1.22 6.30 -15.92
N PHE A 19 0.84 6.54 -14.66
CA PHE A 19 1.75 6.53 -13.53
C PHE A 19 2.51 5.21 -13.43
N ASP A 20 1.78 4.10 -13.42
CA ASP A 20 2.32 2.75 -13.28
C ASP A 20 3.22 2.38 -14.46
N ARG A 21 2.85 2.81 -15.67
CA ARG A 21 3.64 2.59 -16.88
C ARG A 21 4.96 3.36 -16.85
N VAL A 22 4.96 4.62 -16.41
CA VAL A 22 6.19 5.42 -16.29
C VAL A 22 7.11 4.81 -15.23
N VAL A 23 6.56 4.41 -14.08
CA VAL A 23 7.36 3.75 -13.02
C VAL A 23 7.97 2.44 -13.51
N ALA A 24 7.22 1.66 -14.31
CA ALA A 24 7.74 0.43 -14.92
C ALA A 24 8.90 0.67 -15.89
N VAL A 25 8.79 1.70 -16.75
CA VAL A 25 9.88 2.10 -17.66
C VAL A 25 11.11 2.54 -16.87
N ASP A 26 10.93 3.40 -15.87
CA ASP A 26 12.00 3.86 -14.98
C ASP A 26 12.64 2.72 -14.17
N ALA A 27 11.93 1.62 -13.95
CA ALA A 27 12.43 0.42 -13.28
C ALA A 27 13.25 -0.51 -14.20
N GLY A 28 13.43 -0.16 -15.47
CA GLY A 28 14.24 -0.92 -16.43
C GLY A 28 13.48 -2.05 -17.14
N VAL A 29 12.16 -1.94 -17.30
CA VAL A 29 11.37 -2.87 -18.12
C VAL A 29 11.69 -2.63 -19.60
N ASP A 30 12.16 -3.65 -20.32
CA ASP A 30 12.50 -3.56 -21.74
C ASP A 30 11.25 -3.49 -22.63
N VAL A 31 10.19 -4.22 -22.26
CA VAL A 31 8.94 -4.29 -23.01
C VAL A 31 7.76 -4.26 -22.05
N LEU A 32 6.90 -3.26 -22.21
CA LEU A 32 5.69 -3.08 -21.40
C LEU A 32 4.45 -3.34 -22.24
N LEU A 33 3.73 -4.42 -21.95
CA LEU A 33 2.47 -4.78 -22.59
C LEU A 33 1.33 -4.38 -21.66
N SER A 34 0.64 -3.28 -21.97
CA SER A 34 -0.42 -2.73 -21.11
C SER A 34 -1.81 -3.06 -21.66
N HIS A 35 -2.62 -3.71 -20.83
CA HIS A 35 -4.00 -4.06 -21.12
C HIS A 35 -4.94 -3.30 -20.18
N GLY A 36 -5.86 -2.51 -20.75
CA GLY A 36 -6.94 -1.85 -20.02
C GLY A 36 -8.25 -2.64 -20.13
N SER A 37 -9.24 -2.25 -19.33
CA SER A 37 -10.55 -2.89 -19.21
C SER A 37 -10.45 -4.41 -19.00
N VAL A 38 -9.41 -4.89 -18.32
CA VAL A 38 -9.19 -6.34 -18.14
C VAL A 38 -10.31 -6.90 -17.28
N LYS A 39 -11.03 -7.89 -17.81
CA LYS A 39 -12.07 -8.62 -17.08
C LYS A 39 -11.51 -9.94 -16.56
N VAL A 40 -12.02 -10.40 -15.41
CA VAL A 40 -11.64 -11.67 -14.77
C VAL A 40 -11.62 -12.84 -15.77
N GLY A 41 -12.65 -12.97 -16.61
CA GLY A 41 -12.74 -14.06 -17.61
C GLY A 41 -11.66 -14.05 -18.71
N GLN A 42 -10.91 -12.95 -18.87
CA GLN A 42 -9.82 -12.81 -19.86
C GLN A 42 -8.45 -13.10 -19.25
N VAL A 43 -8.35 -13.13 -17.92
CA VAL A 43 -7.06 -13.23 -17.21
C VAL A 43 -6.32 -14.51 -17.53
N ARG A 44 -7.02 -15.65 -17.64
CA ARG A 44 -6.42 -16.94 -17.97
C ARG A 44 -5.55 -16.88 -19.23
N ASP A 45 -6.11 -16.36 -20.32
CA ASP A 45 -5.44 -16.40 -21.61
C ASP A 45 -4.24 -15.44 -21.63
N LEU A 46 -4.31 -14.32 -20.88
CA LEU A 46 -3.19 -13.40 -20.67
C LEU A 46 -2.06 -14.07 -19.86
N VAL A 47 -2.40 -14.78 -18.77
CA VAL A 47 -1.41 -15.54 -17.96
C VAL A 47 -0.78 -16.65 -18.78
N HIS A 48 -1.57 -17.41 -19.54
CA HIS A 48 -1.06 -18.46 -20.42
C HIS A 48 -0.11 -17.90 -21.48
N GLY A 49 -0.39 -16.72 -22.04
CA GLY A 49 0.54 -16.00 -22.90
C GLY A 49 1.86 -15.63 -22.21
N ALA A 50 1.84 -15.36 -20.90
CA ALA A 50 3.05 -15.08 -20.12
C ALA A 50 3.87 -16.35 -19.82
N ILE A 51 3.23 -17.48 -19.48
CA ILE A 51 3.91 -18.68 -18.98
C ILE A 51 4.28 -19.72 -20.06
N PHE A 52 3.59 -19.76 -21.20
CA PHE A 52 3.87 -20.75 -22.27
C PHE A 52 4.80 -20.23 -23.37
N THR A 53 5.13 -18.94 -23.38
CA THR A 53 5.96 -18.32 -24.45
C THR A 53 7.46 -18.41 -24.21
N ARG A 54 7.89 -18.87 -23.02
CA ARG A 54 9.30 -19.04 -22.64
C ARG A 54 9.50 -20.34 -21.87
N GLY A 55 10.70 -20.91 -21.99
CA GLY A 55 11.07 -22.08 -21.18
C GLY A 55 11.27 -21.70 -19.70
N PRO A 56 11.17 -22.66 -18.75
CA PRO A 56 11.21 -22.37 -17.32
C PRO A 56 12.41 -21.53 -16.84
N LYS A 57 13.59 -21.70 -17.45
CA LYS A 57 14.81 -20.94 -17.14
C LYS A 57 14.75 -19.46 -17.52
N ASP A 58 13.87 -19.11 -18.45
CA ASP A 58 13.71 -17.75 -19.00
C ASP A 58 12.46 -17.04 -18.46
N LEU A 59 11.60 -17.74 -17.69
CA LEU A 59 10.35 -17.17 -17.18
C LEU A 59 10.56 -16.08 -16.14
N ASN A 60 11.73 -16.01 -15.50
CA ASN A 60 12.11 -14.87 -14.67
C ASN A 60 12.32 -13.59 -15.48
N ARG A 61 12.22 -13.63 -16.82
CA ARG A 61 12.24 -12.43 -17.65
C ARG A 61 10.85 -11.97 -18.06
N THR A 62 9.79 -12.63 -17.58
CA THR A 62 8.39 -12.21 -17.79
C THR A 62 7.75 -12.02 -16.42
N ALA A 63 6.92 -10.99 -16.26
CA ALA A 63 6.21 -10.72 -15.01
C ALA A 63 4.83 -10.12 -15.26
N LEU A 64 3.96 -10.21 -14.25
CA LEU A 64 2.65 -9.56 -14.24
C LEU A 64 2.65 -8.39 -13.24
N PHE A 65 2.02 -7.29 -13.60
CA PHE A 65 1.68 -6.21 -12.69
C PHE A 65 0.20 -5.91 -12.80
N VAL A 66 -0.52 -6.00 -11.69
CA VAL A 66 -1.95 -5.70 -11.61
C VAL A 66 -2.14 -4.33 -10.97
N GLY A 67 -2.73 -3.42 -11.73
CA GLY A 67 -2.94 -2.02 -11.38
C GLY A 67 -4.42 -1.61 -11.41
N GLY A 68 -4.66 -0.32 -11.63
CA GLY A 68 -5.98 0.28 -11.75
C GLY A 68 -6.45 1.05 -10.51
N SER A 69 -7.54 1.79 -10.66
CA SER A 69 -8.10 2.68 -9.64
C SER A 69 -8.97 1.96 -8.61
N ASN A 70 -9.60 0.84 -9.00
CA ASN A 70 -10.44 0.03 -8.13
C ASN A 70 -9.65 -1.16 -7.57
N VAL A 71 -9.30 -1.07 -6.29
CA VAL A 71 -8.45 -2.07 -5.62
C VAL A 71 -9.15 -3.43 -5.48
N GLU A 72 -10.46 -3.47 -5.24
CA GLU A 72 -11.20 -4.74 -5.14
C GLU A 72 -11.18 -5.50 -6.48
N LYS A 73 -11.43 -4.79 -7.60
CA LYS A 73 -11.30 -5.39 -8.94
C LYS A 73 -9.87 -5.84 -9.23
N ALA A 74 -8.88 -5.06 -8.83
CA ALA A 74 -7.48 -5.44 -9.03
C ALA A 74 -7.11 -6.68 -8.19
N GLU A 75 -7.61 -6.80 -6.96
CA GLU A 75 -7.48 -8.01 -6.13
C GLU A 75 -8.13 -9.24 -6.80
N GLU A 76 -9.31 -9.08 -7.41
CA GLU A 76 -9.96 -10.14 -8.20
C GLU A 76 -9.10 -10.58 -9.39
N LEU A 77 -8.56 -9.63 -10.16
CA LEU A 77 -7.67 -9.92 -11.29
C LEU A 77 -6.39 -10.62 -10.84
N TYR A 78 -5.79 -10.17 -9.74
CA TYR A 78 -4.58 -10.77 -9.19
C TYR A 78 -4.83 -12.19 -8.69
N SER A 79 -5.92 -12.40 -7.95
CA SER A 79 -6.34 -13.73 -7.47
C SER A 79 -6.61 -14.67 -8.64
N GLU A 80 -7.30 -14.20 -9.68
CA GLU A 80 -7.56 -15.01 -10.87
C GLU A 80 -6.27 -15.34 -11.62
N ALA A 81 -5.34 -14.40 -11.75
CA ALA A 81 -4.07 -14.64 -12.41
C ALA A 81 -3.23 -15.70 -11.67
N ARG A 82 -3.23 -15.65 -10.33
CA ARG A 82 -2.54 -16.64 -9.48
C ARG A 82 -3.05 -18.07 -9.72
N LYS A 83 -4.36 -18.26 -9.95
CA LYS A 83 -4.95 -19.58 -10.21
C LYS A 83 -4.49 -20.22 -11.52
N HIS A 84 -4.12 -19.41 -12.52
CA HIS A 84 -3.71 -19.88 -13.85
C HIS A 84 -2.20 -20.03 -14.02
N LEU A 85 -1.42 -19.81 -12.95
CA LEU A 85 -0.03 -20.27 -12.90
C LEU A 85 0.01 -21.79 -12.75
N LEU A 86 1.06 -22.43 -13.28
CA LEU A 86 1.25 -23.88 -13.21
C LEU A 86 2.62 -24.22 -12.58
N PRO A 87 2.81 -23.91 -11.27
CA PRO A 87 4.08 -24.07 -10.58
C PRO A 87 4.59 -25.52 -10.56
N GLN A 88 3.70 -26.51 -10.58
CA GLN A 88 4.03 -27.94 -10.65
C GLN A 88 4.80 -28.34 -11.91
N TYR A 89 4.70 -27.54 -12.98
CA TYR A 89 5.45 -27.72 -14.23
C TYR A 89 6.58 -26.69 -14.39
N GLY A 90 6.85 -25.88 -13.36
CA GLY A 90 7.79 -24.76 -13.44
C GLY A 90 7.30 -23.59 -14.31
N LEU A 91 6.01 -23.58 -14.68
CA LEU A 91 5.40 -22.59 -15.57
C LEU A 91 4.70 -21.52 -14.75
N ARG A 92 5.49 -20.60 -14.20
CA ARG A 92 5.02 -19.44 -13.45
C ARG A 92 5.91 -18.23 -13.71
N VAL A 93 5.37 -17.06 -13.40
CA VAL A 93 6.03 -15.75 -13.47
C VAL A 93 5.81 -15.00 -12.17
N SER A 94 6.70 -14.07 -11.84
CA SER A 94 6.49 -13.19 -10.70
C SER A 94 5.34 -12.23 -10.96
N MET A 95 4.63 -11.84 -9.91
CA MET A 95 3.46 -10.98 -9.96
C MET A 95 3.53 -9.88 -8.90
N MET A 96 2.96 -8.72 -9.19
CA MET A 96 2.78 -7.62 -8.25
C MET A 96 1.35 -7.08 -8.31
N LEU A 97 0.81 -6.67 -7.16
CA LEU A 97 -0.44 -5.91 -7.05
C LEU A 97 -0.15 -4.57 -6.40
N ASP A 98 -0.50 -3.46 -7.06
CA ASP A 98 -0.37 -2.12 -6.47
C ASP A 98 -1.37 -1.10 -7.07
N ALA A 99 -2.63 -1.49 -7.13
CA ALA A 99 -3.73 -0.64 -7.62
C ALA A 99 -3.78 0.71 -6.91
N ASN A 100 -3.64 1.79 -7.68
CA ASN A 100 -3.55 3.17 -7.22
C ASN A 100 -2.50 3.38 -6.10
N GLY A 101 -1.42 2.60 -6.11
CA GLY A 101 -0.38 2.64 -5.09
C GLY A 101 -0.81 2.15 -3.71
N CYS A 102 -1.86 1.35 -3.59
CA CYS A 102 -2.46 0.99 -2.29
C CYS A 102 -1.48 0.28 -1.35
N ASN A 103 -0.61 -0.58 -1.88
CA ASN A 103 0.34 -1.34 -1.09
C ASN A 103 1.62 -0.53 -0.86
N THR A 104 2.22 0.02 -1.93
CA THR A 104 3.50 0.74 -1.81
C THR A 104 3.38 2.03 -0.99
N THR A 105 2.24 2.73 -1.05
CA THR A 105 1.99 3.92 -0.22
C THR A 105 1.82 3.55 1.25
N ALA A 106 1.02 2.52 1.54
CA ALA A 106 0.84 2.05 2.92
C ALA A 106 2.16 1.58 3.54
N VAL A 107 2.95 0.81 2.79
CA VAL A 107 4.27 0.34 3.23
C VAL A 107 5.22 1.52 3.46
N ALA A 108 5.23 2.52 2.58
CA ALA A 108 6.07 3.70 2.76
C ALA A 108 5.67 4.51 4.01
N ALA A 109 4.38 4.63 4.28
CA ALA A 109 3.84 5.29 5.48
C ALA A 109 4.24 4.55 6.76
N VAL A 110 4.02 3.24 6.80
CA VAL A 110 4.36 2.41 7.97
C VAL A 110 5.86 2.36 8.20
N ARG A 111 6.68 2.34 7.14
CA ARG A 111 8.14 2.49 7.29
C ARG A 111 8.50 3.83 7.93
N ALA A 112 7.86 4.93 7.55
CA ALA A 112 8.11 6.23 8.17
C ALA A 112 7.80 6.21 9.69
N VAL A 113 6.73 5.50 10.07
CA VAL A 113 6.41 5.23 11.48
C VAL A 113 7.51 4.41 12.17
N MET A 114 7.92 3.28 11.58
CA MET A 114 8.97 2.43 12.15
C MET A 114 10.31 3.12 12.34
N ALA A 115 10.66 4.04 11.42
CA ALA A 115 11.88 4.83 11.51
C ALA A 115 11.84 5.84 12.68
N SER A 116 10.65 6.16 13.16
CA SER A 116 10.40 7.22 14.14
C SER A 116 10.10 6.67 15.54
N VAL A 117 9.45 5.50 15.65
CA VAL A 117 9.09 4.87 16.93
C VAL A 117 9.13 3.34 16.90
N PRO A 118 9.43 2.68 18.04
CA PRO A 118 9.15 1.26 18.21
C PRO A 118 7.65 0.99 18.07
N CYS A 119 7.28 0.08 17.16
CA CYS A 119 5.88 -0.21 16.86
C CYS A 119 5.25 -1.21 17.83
N SER A 120 6.03 -2.17 18.35
CA SER A 120 5.51 -3.18 19.28
C SER A 120 4.99 -2.53 20.57
N GLY A 121 3.71 -2.75 20.89
CA GLY A 121 3.03 -2.16 22.03
C GLY A 121 2.61 -0.69 21.86
N ALA A 122 2.97 -0.05 20.74
CA ALA A 122 2.53 1.32 20.45
C ALA A 122 1.06 1.36 20.07
N ARG A 123 0.42 2.50 20.33
CA ARG A 123 -1.00 2.73 20.04
C ARG A 123 -1.15 3.66 18.84
N ALA A 124 -1.85 3.21 17.82
CA ALA A 124 -2.03 3.95 16.57
C ALA A 124 -3.50 4.31 16.33
N LEU A 125 -3.76 5.50 15.81
CA LEU A 125 -5.04 5.87 15.21
C LEU A 125 -4.85 6.06 13.70
N VAL A 126 -5.62 5.31 12.90
CA VAL A 126 -5.65 5.44 11.44
C VAL A 126 -6.97 6.07 11.02
N LEU A 127 -6.92 7.32 10.59
CA LEU A 127 -8.07 8.08 10.10
C LEU A 127 -8.40 7.73 8.66
N ALA A 128 -9.71 7.68 8.34
CA ALA A 128 -10.21 7.20 7.06
C ALA A 128 -9.65 5.79 6.70
N GLY A 129 -9.52 4.93 7.71
CA GLY A 129 -8.83 3.64 7.62
C GLY A 129 -9.57 2.57 6.81
N THR A 130 -10.77 2.85 6.31
CA THR A 130 -11.56 1.90 5.52
C THR A 130 -11.24 1.94 4.02
N GLY A 131 -10.53 2.97 3.55
CA GLY A 131 -10.04 3.01 2.17
C GLY A 131 -8.91 2.00 1.94
N PRO A 132 -8.54 1.72 0.67
CA PRO A 132 -7.53 0.72 0.37
C PRO A 132 -6.20 0.94 1.09
N VAL A 133 -5.61 2.13 0.99
CA VAL A 133 -4.35 2.46 1.67
C VAL A 133 -4.51 2.33 3.19
N GLY A 134 -5.61 2.84 3.74
CA GLY A 134 -5.89 2.78 5.17
C GLY A 134 -5.94 1.36 5.73
N GLN A 135 -6.61 0.44 5.04
CA GLN A 135 -6.69 -0.95 5.47
C GLN A 135 -5.30 -1.62 5.51
N ARG A 136 -4.44 -1.34 4.53
CA ARG A 136 -3.05 -1.84 4.53
C ARG A 136 -2.21 -1.20 5.63
N VAL A 137 -2.38 0.10 5.89
CA VAL A 137 -1.68 0.76 7.02
C VAL A 137 -2.08 0.11 8.34
N VAL A 138 -3.38 -0.13 8.58
CA VAL A 138 -3.86 -0.81 9.80
C VAL A 138 -3.28 -2.21 9.90
N SER A 139 -3.38 -3.00 8.82
CA SER A 139 -2.89 -4.36 8.74
C SER A 139 -1.37 -4.44 9.01
N LEU A 140 -0.56 -3.58 8.39
CA LEU A 140 0.89 -3.55 8.61
C LEU A 140 1.29 -3.03 10.01
N LEU A 141 0.60 -2.03 10.57
CA LEU A 141 0.84 -1.62 11.96
C LEU A 141 0.48 -2.74 12.94
N ALA A 142 -0.62 -3.45 12.70
CA ALA A 142 -1.00 -4.64 13.45
C ALA A 142 0.06 -5.76 13.33
N ARG A 143 0.64 -5.98 12.14
CA ARG A 143 1.78 -6.90 11.92
C ARG A 143 2.94 -6.60 12.86
N LEU A 144 3.20 -5.32 13.09
CA LEU A 144 4.32 -4.83 13.89
C LEU A 144 4.02 -4.80 15.39
N GLY A 145 2.85 -5.30 15.81
CA GLY A 145 2.46 -5.37 17.21
C GLY A 145 1.86 -4.08 17.77
N CYS A 146 1.42 -3.15 16.92
CA CYS A 146 0.66 -2.00 17.39
C CYS A 146 -0.77 -2.40 17.79
N ALA A 147 -1.32 -1.74 18.81
CA ALA A 147 -2.76 -1.70 19.03
C ALA A 147 -3.36 -0.57 18.17
N VAL A 148 -4.22 -0.92 17.22
CA VAL A 148 -4.66 0.02 16.18
C VAL A 148 -6.14 0.37 16.34
N ARG A 149 -6.44 1.66 16.39
CA ARG A 149 -7.79 2.20 16.19
C ARG A 149 -8.00 2.50 14.71
N LEU A 150 -8.95 1.83 14.07
CA LEU A 150 -9.36 2.07 12.69
C LEU A 150 -10.57 3.01 12.71
N ALA A 151 -10.39 4.23 12.21
CA ALA A 151 -11.46 5.23 12.20
C ALA A 151 -12.17 5.34 10.84
N SER A 152 -13.48 5.52 10.90
CA SER A 152 -14.37 5.78 9.76
C SER A 152 -15.45 6.78 10.16
N ARG A 153 -16.12 7.40 9.18
CA ARG A 153 -17.33 8.20 9.44
C ARG A 153 -18.52 7.35 9.90
N GLN A 154 -18.54 6.08 9.51
CA GLN A 154 -19.58 5.12 9.85
C GLN A 154 -18.94 3.93 10.56
N LEU A 155 -19.45 3.61 11.75
CA LEU A 155 -18.86 2.60 12.64
C LEU A 155 -18.93 1.20 12.03
N ASP A 156 -20.05 0.84 11.43
CA ASP A 156 -20.26 -0.43 10.71
C ASP A 156 -19.19 -0.68 9.63
N ARG A 157 -18.79 0.35 8.89
CA ARG A 157 -17.70 0.26 7.90
C ARG A 157 -16.34 0.05 8.55
N ALA A 158 -16.07 0.72 9.68
CA ALA A 158 -14.84 0.50 10.44
C ALA A 158 -14.78 -0.92 11.00
N GLU A 159 -15.88 -1.42 11.57
CA GLU A 159 -15.99 -2.78 12.09
C GLU A 159 -15.83 -3.83 10.99
N ALA A 160 -16.45 -3.63 9.83
CA ALA A 160 -16.30 -4.53 8.68
C ALA A 160 -14.84 -4.61 8.22
N ALA A 161 -14.16 -3.47 8.10
CA ALA A 161 -12.74 -3.43 7.72
C ALA A 161 -11.85 -4.07 8.80
N ALA A 162 -12.08 -3.77 10.08
CA ALA A 162 -11.34 -4.39 11.18
C ALA A 162 -11.50 -5.91 11.20
N ARG A 163 -12.74 -6.42 11.02
CA ARG A 163 -13.01 -7.87 10.91
C ARG A 163 -12.26 -8.50 9.74
N ALA A 164 -12.28 -7.88 8.56
CA ALA A 164 -11.57 -8.40 7.39
C ALA A 164 -10.05 -8.50 7.63
N ILE A 165 -9.45 -7.53 8.33
CA ILE A 165 -8.03 -7.56 8.70
C ILE A 165 -7.76 -8.63 9.76
N LEU A 166 -8.62 -8.75 10.78
CA LEU A 166 -8.50 -9.76 11.83
C LEU A 166 -8.59 -11.20 11.28
N CYS A 167 -9.37 -11.43 10.22
CA CYS A 167 -9.37 -12.73 9.53
C CYS A 167 -7.98 -13.11 8.97
N LYS A 168 -7.15 -12.14 8.60
CA LYS A 168 -5.77 -12.37 8.14
C LYS A 168 -4.75 -12.31 9.28
N ARG A 169 -5.11 -11.65 10.39
CA ARG A 169 -4.23 -11.37 11.54
C ARG A 169 -4.99 -11.61 12.86
N PRO A 170 -5.25 -12.88 13.24
CA PRO A 170 -6.11 -13.20 14.37
C PRO A 170 -5.59 -12.71 15.72
N ASP A 171 -4.26 -12.57 15.86
CA ASP A 171 -3.61 -12.10 17.09
C ASP A 171 -3.49 -10.57 17.19
N ALA A 172 -3.98 -9.83 16.18
CA ALA A 172 -3.91 -8.38 16.17
C ALA A 172 -4.92 -7.73 17.13
N THR A 173 -4.56 -6.56 17.66
CA THR A 173 -5.46 -5.72 18.45
C THR A 173 -5.97 -4.57 17.59
N ILE A 174 -7.21 -4.67 17.09
CA ILE A 174 -7.83 -3.66 16.24
C ILE A 174 -9.18 -3.24 16.83
N GLU A 175 -9.33 -1.94 17.11
CA GLU A 175 -10.56 -1.31 17.60
C GLU A 175 -11.17 -0.45 16.49
N ALA A 176 -12.44 -0.67 16.15
CA ALA A 176 -13.16 0.19 15.22
C ALA A 176 -13.72 1.42 15.96
N VAL A 177 -13.51 2.62 15.42
CA VAL A 177 -14.00 3.87 16.00
C VAL A 177 -14.68 4.75 14.95
N ALA A 178 -15.65 5.57 15.38
CA ALA A 178 -16.32 6.53 14.52
C ALA A 178 -16.41 7.92 15.18
N PRO A 179 -15.32 8.68 15.22
CA PRO A 179 -15.34 10.03 15.79
C PRO A 179 -16.26 10.95 14.97
N ALA A 180 -17.33 11.46 15.59
CA ALA A 180 -18.35 12.26 14.90
C ALA A 180 -18.10 13.78 14.99
N ASN A 181 -17.30 14.23 15.96
CA ASN A 181 -17.00 15.63 16.22
C ASN A 181 -15.61 15.80 16.87
N ALA A 182 -15.22 17.04 17.16
CA ALA A 182 -13.92 17.36 17.75
C ALA A 182 -13.68 16.72 19.13
N PHE A 183 -14.72 16.55 19.94
CA PHE A 183 -14.62 15.89 21.25
C PHE A 183 -14.34 14.39 21.07
N ASP A 184 -15.08 13.72 20.19
CA ASP A 184 -14.85 12.30 19.90
C ASP A 184 -13.49 12.07 19.24
N MET A 185 -13.04 13.00 18.37
CA MET A 185 -11.71 12.94 17.76
C MET A 185 -10.61 13.07 18.81
N SER A 186 -10.77 14.02 19.74
CA SER A 186 -9.87 14.18 20.88
C SER A 186 -9.78 12.89 21.71
N ARG A 187 -10.92 12.24 21.98
CA ARG A 187 -10.96 10.96 22.71
C ARG A 187 -10.32 9.81 21.93
N ALA A 188 -10.55 9.73 20.63
CA ALA A 188 -9.95 8.69 19.78
C ALA A 188 -8.41 8.78 19.74
N LEU A 189 -7.87 9.99 19.91
CA LEU A 189 -6.42 10.27 20.02
C LEU A 189 -5.84 10.10 21.42
N GLU A 190 -6.66 9.80 22.44
CA GLU A 190 -6.15 9.54 23.80
C GLU A 190 -5.26 8.30 23.83
N ASP A 191 -4.10 8.45 24.48
CA ASP A 191 -3.05 7.44 24.60
C ASP A 191 -2.53 6.92 23.26
N CYS A 192 -2.67 7.67 22.16
CA CYS A 192 -2.07 7.32 20.88
C CYS A 192 -0.62 7.84 20.80
N ASP A 193 0.28 6.98 20.35
CA ASP A 193 1.65 7.32 19.96
C ASP A 193 1.72 7.74 18.48
N ILE A 194 0.85 7.16 17.65
CA ILE A 194 0.93 7.25 16.19
C ILE A 194 -0.42 7.75 15.65
N LEU A 195 -0.37 8.72 14.74
CA LEU A 195 -1.51 9.17 13.96
C LEU A 195 -1.21 9.06 12.47
N VAL A 196 -2.06 8.35 11.72
CA VAL A 196 -1.96 8.28 10.26
C VAL A 196 -3.28 8.73 9.61
N SER A 197 -3.22 9.68 8.69
CA SER A 197 -4.34 10.14 7.88
C SER A 197 -4.30 9.51 6.49
N CYS A 198 -5.33 8.72 6.17
CA CYS A 198 -5.52 8.06 4.87
C CYS A 198 -6.72 8.65 4.10
N GLY A 199 -7.01 9.93 4.34
CA GLY A 199 -8.15 10.65 3.77
C GLY A 199 -8.08 10.81 2.25
N ALA A 200 -9.23 11.11 1.66
CA ALA A 200 -9.29 11.52 0.26
C ALA A 200 -8.59 12.88 0.06
N ALA A 201 -8.15 13.13 -1.17
CA ALA A 201 -7.51 14.39 -1.55
C ALA A 201 -8.38 15.62 -1.20
N GLY A 202 -7.76 16.63 -0.59
CA GLY A 202 -8.44 17.89 -0.24
C GLY A 202 -9.45 17.79 0.90
N ILE A 203 -9.42 16.70 1.68
CA ILE A 203 -10.29 16.52 2.85
C ILE A 203 -9.45 16.59 4.12
N ARG A 204 -9.74 17.59 4.96
CA ARG A 204 -9.20 17.67 6.33
C ARG A 204 -9.96 16.73 7.26
N LEU A 205 -9.23 15.95 8.05
CA LEU A 205 -9.76 14.98 9.00
C LEU A 205 -9.57 15.42 10.46
N VAL A 206 -8.51 16.17 10.75
CA VAL A 206 -8.23 16.66 12.11
C VAL A 206 -7.58 18.04 12.09
N ASP A 207 -8.08 18.91 12.97
CA ASP A 207 -7.56 20.27 13.13
C ASP A 207 -6.35 20.32 14.07
N HIS A 208 -5.48 21.32 13.87
CA HIS A 208 -4.25 21.49 14.63
C HIS A 208 -4.50 21.58 16.13
N GLY A 209 -5.52 22.34 16.53
CA GLY A 209 -5.89 22.54 17.93
C GLY A 209 -6.38 21.28 18.66
N ILE A 210 -6.60 20.16 17.96
CA ILE A 210 -6.94 18.87 18.55
C ILE A 210 -5.68 18.01 18.71
N TRP A 211 -4.92 17.78 17.63
CA TRP A 211 -3.80 16.84 17.65
C TRP A 211 -2.56 17.41 18.34
N SER A 212 -2.29 18.71 18.26
CA SER A 212 -1.14 19.37 18.93
C SER A 212 -1.19 19.27 20.46
N LYS A 213 -2.37 19.03 21.04
CA LYS A 213 -2.57 18.85 22.49
C LYS A 213 -2.34 17.41 22.95
N LYS A 214 -2.04 16.49 22.03
CA LYS A 214 -1.85 15.07 22.29
C LYS A 214 -0.36 14.76 22.35
N ARG A 215 -0.01 13.70 23.07
CA ARG A 215 1.38 13.23 23.20
C ARG A 215 1.74 12.26 22.08
N LEU A 216 1.45 12.67 20.84
CA LEU A 216 1.79 11.89 19.66
C LEU A 216 3.31 11.91 19.49
N LYS A 217 3.88 10.79 19.06
CA LYS A 217 5.29 10.65 18.71
C LYS A 217 5.51 10.71 17.21
N VAL A 218 4.53 10.25 16.43
CA VAL A 218 4.59 10.27 14.96
C VAL A 218 3.26 10.66 14.37
N VAL A 219 3.30 11.53 13.37
CA VAL A 219 2.14 11.95 12.59
C VAL A 219 2.44 11.80 11.10
N VAL A 220 1.57 11.09 10.38
CA VAL A 220 1.71 10.85 8.95
C VAL A 220 0.44 11.29 8.23
N ASP A 221 0.54 12.21 7.28
CA ASP A 221 -0.57 12.59 6.41
C ASP A 221 -0.30 12.14 4.97
N LEU A 222 -1.20 11.32 4.42
CA LEU A 222 -1.11 10.81 3.04
C LEU A 222 -1.89 11.67 2.05
N ASN A 223 -2.60 12.70 2.51
CA ASN A 223 -3.22 13.67 1.62
C ASN A 223 -2.18 14.68 1.14
N GLY A 224 -1.90 14.73 -0.17
CA GLY A 224 -0.99 15.71 -0.77
C GLY A 224 -1.67 16.94 -1.36
N VAL A 225 -2.99 17.06 -1.22
CA VAL A 225 -3.80 18.10 -1.85
C VAL A 225 -4.45 18.98 -0.78
N PRO A 226 -4.25 20.31 -0.79
CA PRO A 226 -4.88 21.21 0.16
C PRO A 226 -6.41 21.20 0.11
N PRO A 227 -7.10 21.37 1.26
CA PRO A 227 -6.53 21.38 2.60
C PRO A 227 -5.96 20.00 2.98
N MET A 228 -4.86 20.00 3.73
CA MET A 228 -4.22 18.79 4.24
C MET A 228 -5.17 17.99 5.13
N GLY A 229 -4.95 16.67 5.20
CA GLY A 229 -5.72 15.76 6.05
C GLY A 229 -5.50 16.03 7.53
N ILE A 230 -4.28 16.36 7.90
CA ILE A 230 -3.90 16.79 9.25
C ILE A 230 -3.42 18.23 9.16
N GLU A 231 -4.15 19.15 9.76
CA GLU A 231 -3.78 20.56 9.72
C GLU A 231 -2.44 20.82 10.43
N GLY A 232 -1.54 21.57 9.79
CA GLY A 232 -0.21 21.88 10.31
C GLY A 232 0.90 20.92 9.85
N ILE A 233 0.55 19.85 9.11
CA ILE A 233 1.51 18.99 8.42
C ILE A 233 1.69 19.49 6.99
N GLU A 234 2.94 19.63 6.54
CA GLU A 234 3.26 20.07 5.19
C GLU A 234 3.44 18.86 4.25
N PRO A 235 3.05 18.95 2.96
CA PRO A 235 3.18 17.84 2.02
C PRO A 235 4.60 17.25 1.93
N PHE A 236 5.62 18.09 2.06
CA PHE A 236 7.04 17.70 1.95
C PHE A 236 7.68 17.30 3.28
N ASP A 237 6.95 17.35 4.40
CA ASP A 237 7.52 16.92 5.68
C ASP A 237 8.02 15.47 5.57
N SER A 238 9.26 15.25 5.99
CA SER A 238 9.92 13.95 5.96
C SER A 238 10.81 13.83 7.18
N GLY A 239 10.20 13.43 8.31
CA GLY A 239 10.91 13.33 9.58
C GLY A 239 11.09 14.68 10.27
N VAL A 240 10.20 15.64 9.99
CA VAL A 240 10.27 17.00 10.55
C VAL A 240 9.58 17.03 11.92
N GLU A 241 10.24 17.56 12.94
CA GLU A 241 9.63 17.67 14.27
C GLU A 241 8.63 18.84 14.32
N ARG A 242 7.40 18.56 14.76
CA ARG A 242 6.34 19.55 15.00
C ARG A 242 5.52 19.14 16.21
N GLU A 243 5.25 20.07 17.12
CA GLU A 243 4.45 19.80 18.33
C GLU A 243 4.97 18.61 19.16
N GLY A 244 6.28 18.35 19.14
CA GLY A 244 6.92 17.21 19.81
C GLY A 244 6.74 15.85 19.12
N ALA A 245 6.21 15.81 17.89
CA ALA A 245 6.05 14.61 17.08
C ALA A 245 6.87 14.68 15.79
N ILE A 246 7.36 13.53 15.33
CA ILE A 246 8.01 13.38 14.03
C ILE A 246 6.93 13.31 12.94
N CYS A 247 6.95 14.27 12.02
CA CYS A 247 5.90 14.47 11.03
C CYS A 247 6.34 14.08 9.61
N HIS A 248 5.43 13.44 8.89
CA HIS A 248 5.60 13.08 7.48
C HIS A 248 4.36 13.49 6.68
N GLY A 249 4.58 14.21 5.58
CA GLY A 249 3.55 14.53 4.59
C GLY A 249 3.57 13.59 3.38
N ALA A 250 2.56 13.72 2.54
CA ALA A 250 2.30 12.79 1.44
C ALA A 250 3.45 12.71 0.43
N LEU A 251 4.12 13.83 0.13
CA LEU A 251 5.26 13.87 -0.79
C LEU A 251 6.56 13.39 -0.12
N GLY A 252 6.71 13.64 1.19
CA GLY A 252 7.80 13.06 1.99
C GLY A 252 7.73 11.53 2.02
N VAL A 253 6.54 10.97 2.24
CA VAL A 253 6.27 9.52 2.12
C VAL A 253 6.43 9.07 0.66
N GLY A 254 5.92 9.87 -0.28
CA GLY A 254 5.94 9.62 -1.72
C GLY A 254 7.34 9.38 -2.28
N GLY A 255 8.35 10.07 -1.77
CA GLY A 255 9.75 9.87 -2.16
C GLY A 255 10.22 8.42 -1.98
N PHE A 256 9.97 7.82 -0.82
CA PHE A 256 10.32 6.40 -0.62
C PHE A 256 9.35 5.46 -1.34
N LYS A 257 8.06 5.79 -1.40
CA LYS A 257 7.07 5.02 -2.18
C LYS A 257 7.55 4.85 -3.63
N MET A 258 8.13 5.88 -4.24
CA MET A 258 8.69 5.80 -5.60
C MET A 258 9.88 4.82 -5.66
N LYS A 259 10.83 4.94 -4.73
CA LYS A 259 12.00 4.04 -4.65
C LYS A 259 11.56 2.58 -4.49
N LEU A 260 10.62 2.33 -3.58
CA LEU A 260 10.07 1.02 -3.31
C LEU A 260 9.34 0.44 -4.52
N HIS A 261 8.44 1.19 -5.14
CA HIS A 261 7.67 0.71 -6.29
C HIS A 261 8.60 0.30 -7.45
N LYS A 262 9.61 1.13 -7.77
CA LYS A 262 10.63 0.78 -8.78
C LYS A 262 11.38 -0.49 -8.41
N ALA A 263 11.85 -0.58 -7.15
CA ALA A 263 12.57 -1.75 -6.66
C ALA A 263 11.71 -3.04 -6.72
N CYS A 264 10.41 -2.94 -6.40
CA CYS A 264 9.47 -4.06 -6.53
C CYS A 264 9.35 -4.51 -7.99
N ILE A 265 9.13 -3.59 -8.94
CA ILE A 265 9.04 -3.94 -10.37
C ILE A 265 10.33 -4.58 -10.87
N SER A 266 11.50 -3.97 -10.59
CA SER A 266 12.78 -4.54 -11.02
C SER A 266 12.98 -5.95 -10.45
N SER A 267 12.55 -6.17 -9.21
CA SER A 267 12.70 -7.48 -8.55
C SER A 267 11.87 -8.60 -9.16
N LEU A 268 10.76 -8.28 -9.84
CA LEU A 268 9.94 -9.27 -10.54
C LEU A 268 10.73 -10.06 -11.58
N PHE A 269 11.87 -9.51 -12.04
CA PHE A 269 12.73 -10.14 -13.02
C PHE A 269 13.97 -10.85 -12.46
N GLU A 270 14.12 -10.88 -11.13
CA GLU A 270 15.21 -11.60 -10.44
C GLU A 270 14.90 -13.11 -10.37
N THR A 271 13.63 -13.45 -10.22
CA THR A 271 13.10 -14.81 -10.14
C THR A 271 11.70 -14.85 -10.75
N ASN A 272 11.10 -16.03 -10.91
CA ASN A 272 9.76 -16.21 -11.47
C ASN A 272 8.72 -16.64 -10.42
N GLN A 273 8.97 -16.30 -9.16
CA GLN A 273 8.27 -16.86 -8.00
C GLN A 273 7.81 -15.79 -7.01
N LEU A 274 8.10 -14.51 -7.26
CA LEU A 274 7.68 -13.44 -6.36
C LEU A 274 6.20 -13.18 -6.51
N GLU A 275 5.52 -13.03 -5.38
CA GLU A 275 4.11 -12.64 -5.31
C GLU A 275 4.05 -11.42 -4.41
N LEU A 276 4.22 -10.25 -5.03
CA LEU A 276 4.37 -8.95 -4.36
C LEU A 276 2.99 -8.35 -4.09
N GLU A 277 2.38 -8.81 -3.00
CA GLU A 277 1.24 -8.18 -2.33
C GLU A 277 1.72 -7.40 -1.08
N GLU A 278 0.79 -6.93 -0.25
CA GLU A 278 1.04 -6.13 0.96
C GLU A 278 2.25 -6.58 1.80
N ASP A 279 2.25 -7.83 2.31
CA ASP A 279 3.29 -8.30 3.23
C ASP A 279 4.65 -8.49 2.55
N ALA A 280 4.67 -8.96 1.31
CA ALA A 280 5.90 -9.16 0.55
C ALA A 280 6.52 -7.83 0.10
N ILE A 281 5.70 -6.83 -0.24
CA ILE A 281 6.16 -5.47 -0.51
C ILE A 281 6.73 -4.85 0.76
N PHE A 282 6.10 -5.08 1.92
CA PHE A 282 6.63 -4.64 3.21
C PHE A 282 8.01 -5.25 3.51
N ASP A 283 8.16 -6.56 3.35
CA ASP A 283 9.44 -7.24 3.58
C ASP A 283 10.55 -6.73 2.66
N ARG A 284 10.20 -6.45 1.38
CA ARG A 284 11.13 -5.82 0.45
C ARG A 284 11.52 -4.41 0.89
N ALA A 285 10.59 -3.64 1.45
CA ALA A 285 10.87 -2.30 1.95
C ALA A 285 11.83 -2.30 3.14
N VAL A 286 11.72 -3.29 4.04
CA VAL A 286 12.65 -3.48 5.17
C VAL A 286 14.06 -3.75 4.64
N ILE A 287 14.20 -4.65 3.66
CA ILE A 287 15.51 -4.93 3.02
C ILE A 287 16.07 -3.68 2.35
N LEU A 288 15.25 -2.93 1.61
CA LEU A 288 15.65 -1.73 0.87
C LEU A 288 16.06 -0.55 1.78
N ALA A 289 15.61 -0.56 3.04
CA ALA A 289 15.96 0.45 4.04
C ALA A 289 17.21 0.07 4.85
N GLY A 290 17.52 -1.22 4.95
CA GLY A 290 18.71 -1.74 5.65
C GLY A 290 19.98 -1.81 4.79
N GLY A 291 19.88 -1.58 3.48
CA GLY A 291 21.02 -1.45 2.55
C GLY A 291 21.23 -0.01 2.10
#